data_AF-A0A958ND69-F1
#
_entry.id   AF-A0A958ND69-F1
#
_cell.length_a   1.000
_cell.length_b   1.000
_cell.length_c   1.000
_cell.angle_alpha   90.00
_cell.angle_beta   90.00
_cell.angle_gamma   90.00
#
_symmetry.space_group_name_H-M   'P 1'
#
loop_
_entity.id
_entity.type
_entity.pdbx_description
1 polymer ?
#
loop_
_entity_poly.entity_id
_entity_poly.type
_entity_poly.pdbx_seq_one_letter_code
_entity_poly.pdbx_strand_id
1 'polypeptide(L)'
;MKKLMSFSLMLLVLAGCNNHSDAPGERTMADMVMFNGNIYTVDKEQPVASAVAIYQGKILYVGANDTAKAFIGDSTRVIDLQGKTMTPGFIEGHG
;
A
#
# COMPACT_ATOMS: atom_id res chain seq x y z
N MET A 1 -57.76 -25.29 -17.92
CA MET A 1 -58.32 -24.04 -17.39
C MET A 1 -57.29 -22.94 -17.64
N LYS A 2 -57.70 -21.91 -18.37
CA LYS A 2 -56.84 -20.88 -18.96
C LYS A 2 -56.70 -19.72 -17.98
N LYS A 3 -55.48 -19.30 -17.67
CA LYS A 3 -55.15 -17.89 -17.36
C LYS A 3 -53.76 -17.55 -17.91
N LEU A 4 -53.76 -17.18 -19.18
CA LEU A 4 -52.81 -16.22 -19.74
C LEU A 4 -53.20 -14.82 -19.24
N MET A 5 -52.23 -14.04 -18.74
CA MET A 5 -52.20 -12.57 -18.76
C MET A 5 -50.78 -12.18 -18.35
N SER A 6 -49.79 -12.14 -19.24
CA SER A 6 -49.48 -11.11 -20.25
C SER A 6 -49.55 -9.67 -19.73
N PHE A 7 -48.43 -8.96 -19.93
CA PHE A 7 -48.27 -7.51 -20.03
C PHE A 7 -48.35 -6.67 -18.75
N SER A 8 -47.18 -6.30 -18.21
CA SER A 8 -46.78 -4.88 -18.27
C SER A 8 -45.28 -4.72 -18.01
N LEU A 9 -44.59 -4.39 -19.09
CA LEU A 9 -43.30 -3.73 -19.14
C LEU A 9 -43.43 -2.36 -18.46
N MET A 10 -42.77 -2.16 -17.31
CA MET A 10 -42.51 -0.85 -16.70
C MET A 10 -41.20 -0.98 -15.91
N LEU A 11 -40.05 -0.86 -16.57
CA LEU A 11 -39.35 0.39 -16.81
C LEU A 11 -39.04 1.14 -15.50
N LEU A 12 -37.75 1.17 -15.14
CA LEU A 12 -36.91 2.37 -15.00
C LEU A 12 -35.98 2.33 -13.76
N VAL A 13 -34.69 2.44 -14.08
CA VAL A 13 -33.51 2.87 -13.29
C VAL A 13 -33.22 2.13 -11.99
N LEU A 14 -32.14 1.34 -12.02
CA LEU A 14 -31.00 1.47 -11.11
C LEU A 14 -29.75 0.91 -11.82
N ALA A 15 -29.52 1.37 -13.06
CA ALA A 15 -28.18 1.32 -13.64
C ALA A 15 -27.39 2.49 -13.04
N GLY A 16 -27.03 2.37 -11.76
CA GLY A 16 -25.93 3.13 -11.22
C GLY A 16 -24.68 2.61 -11.91
N CYS A 17 -24.25 3.27 -12.98
CA CYS A 17 -22.89 3.15 -13.45
C CYS A 17 -22.00 3.67 -12.33
N ASN A 18 -21.60 2.78 -11.41
CA ASN A 18 -20.40 3.02 -10.65
C ASN A 18 -19.30 3.07 -11.69
N ASN A 19 -18.85 4.27 -12.02
CA ASN A 19 -17.53 4.51 -12.61
C ASN A 19 -16.47 4.14 -11.56
N HIS A 20 -16.53 2.92 -11.02
CA HIS A 20 -15.37 2.31 -10.42
C HIS A 20 -14.51 1.92 -11.62
N SER A 21 -13.76 2.90 -12.09
CA SER A 21 -12.56 2.64 -12.84
C SER A 21 -11.72 1.74 -11.94
N ASP A 22 -11.87 0.42 -12.10
CA ASP A 22 -10.89 -0.59 -11.70
C ASP A 22 -9.62 -0.44 -12.56
N ALA A 23 -9.24 0.79 -12.89
CA ALA A 23 -7.88 1.09 -13.27
C ALA A 23 -7.05 0.78 -12.02
N PRO A 24 -5.98 -0.02 -12.13
CA PRO A 24 -5.07 -0.19 -11.00
C PRO A 24 -4.66 1.22 -10.57
N GLY A 25 -5.15 1.66 -9.42
CA GLY A 25 -4.88 2.99 -8.90
C GLY A 25 -3.39 3.22 -8.97
N GLU A 26 -2.97 4.31 -9.59
CA GLU A 26 -1.56 4.64 -9.80
C GLU A 26 -0.84 4.54 -8.46
N ARG A 27 -0.10 3.44 -8.26
CA ARG A 27 0.60 3.22 -7.01
C ARG A 27 1.79 4.17 -7.00
N THR A 28 1.89 5.00 -5.98
CA THR A 28 3.06 5.83 -5.76
C THR A 28 4.27 4.92 -5.55
N MET A 29 5.24 4.99 -6.48
CA MET A 29 6.50 4.28 -6.35
C MET A 29 7.39 5.01 -5.34
N ALA A 30 8.19 4.25 -4.58
CA ALA A 30 9.09 4.83 -3.60
C ALA A 30 10.30 5.48 -4.27
N ASP A 31 10.83 6.55 -3.67
CA ASP A 31 12.13 7.10 -4.04
C ASP A 31 13.26 6.19 -3.53
N MET A 32 13.02 5.48 -2.41
CA MET A 32 13.96 4.57 -1.80
C MET A 32 13.27 3.37 -1.14
N VAL A 33 13.82 2.17 -1.34
CA VAL A 33 13.45 0.96 -0.60
C VAL A 33 14.68 0.38 0.08
N MET A 34 14.64 0.25 1.40
CA MET A 34 15.66 -0.43 2.21
C MET A 34 15.09 -1.77 2.65
N PHE A 35 15.79 -2.88 2.41
CA PHE A 35 15.29 -4.23 2.68
C PHE A 35 16.36 -5.11 3.33
N ASN A 36 15.96 -6.31 3.76
CA ASN A 36 16.84 -7.29 4.40
C ASN A 36 17.51 -6.72 5.68
N GLY A 37 16.76 -5.97 6.47
CA GLY A 37 17.23 -5.41 7.75
C GLY A 37 16.57 -6.04 8.97
N ASN A 38 17.13 -5.74 10.14
CA ASN A 38 16.43 -5.83 11.42
C ASN A 38 15.90 -4.44 11.79
N ILE A 39 14.67 -4.12 11.43
CA ILE A 39 14.13 -2.75 11.53
C ILE A 39 13.25 -2.65 12.77
N TYR A 40 13.64 -1.80 13.72
CA TYR A 40 12.85 -1.52 14.92
C TYR A 40 11.96 -0.31 14.69
N THR A 41 10.65 -0.47 14.81
CA THR A 41 9.66 0.59 14.51
C THR A 41 9.26 1.39 15.75
N VAL A 42 9.45 0.81 16.96
CA VAL A 42 8.93 1.32 18.24
C VAL A 42 7.39 1.31 18.31
N ASP A 43 6.72 0.72 17.32
CA ASP A 43 5.29 0.46 17.37
C ASP A 43 5.01 -0.81 18.18
N LYS A 44 4.06 -0.77 19.11
CA LYS A 44 3.68 -1.95 19.91
C LYS A 44 3.00 -3.02 19.06
N GLU A 45 2.28 -2.63 18.01
CA GLU A 45 1.55 -3.58 17.16
C GLU A 45 2.44 -4.22 16.10
N GLN A 46 3.48 -3.50 15.67
CA GLN A 46 4.44 -3.98 14.67
C GLN A 46 5.88 -3.62 15.05
N PRO A 47 6.45 -4.17 16.13
CA PRO A 47 7.72 -3.71 16.71
C PRO A 47 8.94 -3.96 15.82
N VAL A 48 8.85 -4.94 14.92
CA VAL A 48 9.92 -5.32 14.00
C VAL A 48 9.42 -5.43 12.56
N ALA A 49 10.29 -5.07 11.63
CA ALA A 49 10.11 -5.22 10.18
C ALA A 49 11.43 -5.59 9.52
N SER A 50 11.37 -5.94 8.23
CA SER A 50 12.56 -6.26 7.44
C SER A 50 12.82 -5.30 6.28
N ALA A 51 11.81 -4.50 5.90
CA ALA A 51 11.92 -3.51 4.84
C ALA A 51 11.09 -2.24 5.12
N VAL A 52 11.56 -1.12 4.56
CA VAL A 52 10.91 0.20 4.58
C VAL A 52 10.97 0.82 3.18
N ALA A 53 9.84 1.36 2.72
CA ALA A 53 9.74 2.14 1.49
C ALA A 53 9.45 3.61 1.81
N ILE A 54 10.16 4.52 1.16
CA ILE A 54 10.11 5.97 1.43
C ILE A 54 9.78 6.72 0.15
N TYR A 55 8.87 7.69 0.25
CA TYR A 55 8.59 8.67 -0.80
C TYR A 55 8.51 10.06 -0.21
N GLN A 56 9.28 11.00 -0.76
CA GLN A 56 9.35 12.40 -0.32
C GLN A 56 9.54 12.54 1.20
N GLY A 57 10.43 11.72 1.77
CA GLY A 57 10.75 11.74 3.21
C GLY A 57 9.68 11.11 4.12
N LYS A 58 8.61 10.54 3.56
CA LYS A 58 7.56 9.83 4.31
C LYS A 58 7.64 8.33 4.08
N ILE A 59 7.34 7.55 5.12
CA ILE A 59 7.23 6.10 5.02
C ILE A 59 5.95 5.75 4.26
N LEU A 60 6.08 5.13 3.09
CA LEU A 60 4.95 4.55 2.34
C LEU A 60 4.61 3.15 2.83
N TYR A 61 5.63 2.40 3.27
CA TYR A 61 5.48 1.01 3.69
C TYR A 61 6.53 0.63 4.72
N VAL A 62 6.14 -0.19 5.69
CA VAL A 62 7.03 -0.87 6.63
C VAL A 62 6.54 -2.29 6.84
N GLY A 63 7.41 -3.29 6.66
CA GLY A 63 7.02 -4.69 6.81
C GLY A 63 7.98 -5.67 6.18
N ALA A 64 7.45 -6.65 5.44
CA ALA A 64 8.22 -7.77 4.89
C ALA A 64 8.97 -7.40 3.61
N ASN A 65 10.13 -8.05 3.39
CA ASN A 65 10.99 -7.85 2.22
C ASN A 65 10.25 -8.07 0.89
N ASP A 66 9.45 -9.12 0.81
CA ASP A 66 8.78 -9.48 -0.44
C ASP A 66 7.68 -8.49 -0.81
N THR A 67 6.94 -8.00 0.17
CA THR A 67 5.89 -7.00 -0.05
C THR A 67 6.48 -5.64 -0.44
N ALA A 68 7.65 -5.28 0.10
CA ALA A 68 8.32 -4.03 -0.24
C ALA A 68 8.70 -3.92 -1.73
N LYS A 69 8.86 -5.05 -2.43
CA LYS A 69 9.13 -5.08 -3.88
C LYS A 69 8.03 -4.42 -4.71
N ALA A 70 6.79 -4.39 -4.21
CA ALA A 70 5.66 -3.75 -4.88
C ALA A 70 5.77 -2.22 -4.98
N PHE A 71 6.71 -1.61 -4.25
CA PHE A 71 6.96 -0.16 -4.24
C PHE A 71 8.19 0.24 -5.07
N ILE A 72 8.84 -0.71 -5.73
CA ILE A 72 10.02 -0.47 -6.58
C ILE A 72 9.55 -0.12 -7.99
N GLY A 73 9.87 1.08 -8.45
CA GLY A 73 9.75 1.52 -9.83
C GLY A 73 11.11 1.87 -10.43
N ASP A 74 11.11 2.36 -11.67
CA ASP A 74 12.32 2.58 -12.47
C ASP A 74 13.32 3.56 -11.83
N SER A 75 12.83 4.51 -11.03
CA SER A 75 13.65 5.52 -10.34
C SER A 75 13.93 5.20 -8.86
N THR A 76 13.44 4.07 -8.35
CA THR A 76 13.58 3.72 -6.92
C THR A 76 15.01 3.32 -6.60
N ARG A 77 15.62 3.98 -5.61
CA ARG A 77 16.89 3.54 -5.05
C ARG A 77 16.68 2.34 -4.12
N VAL A 78 17.21 1.19 -4.49
CA VAL A 78 17.11 -0.04 -3.69
C VAL A 78 18.40 -0.25 -2.87
N ILE A 79 18.26 -0.49 -1.57
CA ILE A 79 19.37 -0.65 -0.63
C ILE A 79 19.19 -1.95 0.17
N ASP A 80 20.13 -2.88 0.00
CA ASP A 80 20.23 -4.07 0.84
C ASP A 80 20.92 -3.71 2.17
N LEU A 81 20.23 -3.92 3.29
CA LEU A 81 20.76 -3.67 4.63
C LEU A 81 21.66 -4.81 5.12
N GLN A 82 21.71 -5.96 4.44
CA GLN A 82 22.59 -7.09 4.75
C GLN A 82 22.45 -7.58 6.20
N GLY A 83 21.22 -7.62 6.71
CA GLY A 83 20.89 -8.00 8.09
C GLY A 83 21.22 -6.94 9.15
N LYS A 84 21.70 -5.74 8.76
CA LYS A 84 21.99 -4.66 9.71
C LYS A 84 20.71 -4.10 10.34
N THR A 85 20.88 -3.49 11.51
CA THR A 85 19.78 -2.89 12.26
C THR A 85 19.47 -1.47 11.79
N MET A 86 18.19 -1.16 11.65
CA MET A 86 17.67 0.21 11.45
C MET A 86 16.83 0.59 12.67
N THR A 87 17.01 1.81 13.14
CA THR A 87 16.22 2.40 14.24
C THR A 87 15.62 3.72 13.77
N PRO A 88 14.62 4.26 14.48
CA PRO A 88 14.25 5.66 14.31
C PRO A 88 15.47 6.54 14.63
N GLY A 89 15.51 7.72 13.99
CA GLY A 89 16.50 8.74 14.33
C GLY A 89 16.34 9.19 15.78
N PHE A 90 17.46 9.53 16.43
CA PHE A 90 17.43 10.12 17.76
C PHE A 90 16.95 11.57 17.68
N ILE A 91 16.20 11.98 18.70
CA ILE A 91 15.77 13.37 18.91
C ILE A 91 16.34 13.79 20.25
N GLU A 92 17.11 14.89 20.27
CA GLU A 92 17.56 15.49 21.53
C GLU A 92 16.46 16.41 22.07
N GLY A 93 16.05 16.14 23.32
CA GLY A 93 14.90 16.79 23.94
C GLY A 93 15.22 18.12 24.62
N HIS A 94 16.49 18.44 24.79
CA HIS A 94 16.95 19.69 25.40
C HIS A 94 17.72 20.51 24.35
N GLY A 95 17.09 21.60 23.91
CA GLY A 95 17.73 22.67 23.13
C GLY A 95 18.27 23.78 24.02
#